data_AF-A0A3C1ITT7-F1
#
_entry.id   AF-A0A3C1ITT7-F1
#
_cell.length_a   1.000
_cell.length_b   1.000
_cell.length_c   1.000
_cell.angle_alpha   90.00
_cell.angle_beta   90.00
_cell.angle_gamma   90.00
#
_symmetry.space_group_name_H-M   'P 1'
#
loop_
_entity.id
_entity.type
_entity.pdbx_description
1 polymer ?
#
loop_
_entity_poly.entity_id
_entity_poly.type
_entity_poly.pdbx_seq_one_letter_code
_entity_poly.pdbx_strand_id
1 'polypeptide(L)'
;MKYNDEEDKCYGIAGMAIGISIWNGEDLLYQIDIDDDEHGYISFTPDYYFSGNPAVSPVESWHATLKHYQMTVGMLIANLFCRNLPAGKPTQYADAKKAIFSTVADEGKRTCQLDDDEIRSMFQETFNYLEQVFRNPSVRKIAHEFAQHLKDSRRLSHYEVKQLLGMISED
;
A
#
# COMPACT_ATOMS: atom_id res chain seq x y z
N MET A 1 9.90 1.16 -8.86
CA MET A 1 9.04 1.55 -10.01
C MET A 1 9.03 3.06 -10.10
N LYS A 2 9.32 3.66 -11.25
CA LYS A 2 9.33 5.12 -11.42
C LYS A 2 7.92 5.60 -11.83
N TYR A 3 7.51 6.77 -11.35
CA TYR A 3 6.30 7.44 -11.81
C TYR A 3 6.54 8.17 -13.13
N ASN A 4 5.54 8.19 -14.00
CA ASN A 4 5.62 8.81 -15.32
C ASN A 4 5.42 10.33 -15.24
N ASP A 5 4.46 10.77 -14.43
CA ASP A 5 4.11 12.16 -14.18
C ASP A 5 3.49 12.30 -12.78
N GLU A 6 3.08 13.53 -12.42
CA GLU A 6 2.49 13.83 -11.11
C GLU A 6 1.12 13.17 -10.92
N GLU A 7 0.33 13.01 -11.98
CA GLU A 7 -0.96 12.34 -11.90
C GLU A 7 -0.76 10.85 -11.58
N ASP A 8 0.11 10.16 -12.33
CA ASP A 8 0.53 8.79 -12.06
C ASP A 8 1.09 8.63 -10.63
N LYS A 9 1.86 9.60 -10.13
CA LYS A 9 2.34 9.64 -8.73
C LYS A 9 1.17 9.69 -7.74
N CYS A 10 0.23 10.62 -7.92
CA CYS A 10 -0.92 10.79 -7.01
C CYS A 10 -1.82 9.54 -6.98
N TYR A 11 -2.12 8.94 -8.13
CA TYR A 11 -2.85 7.68 -8.18
C TYR A 11 -2.08 6.54 -7.51
N GLY A 12 -0.77 6.44 -7.75
CA GLY A 12 0.06 5.45 -7.07
C GLY A 12 0.01 5.57 -5.55
N ILE A 13 0.09 6.79 -5.03
CA ILE A 13 0.04 7.06 -3.59
C ILE A 13 -1.36 6.81 -3.02
N ALA A 14 -2.42 7.22 -3.73
CA ALA A 14 -3.79 6.87 -3.36
C ALA A 14 -3.99 5.35 -3.27
N GLY A 15 -3.43 4.60 -4.22
CA GLY A 15 -3.42 3.14 -4.19
C GLY A 15 -2.72 2.59 -2.94
N MET A 16 -1.55 3.14 -2.58
CA MET A 16 -0.85 2.74 -1.36
C MET A 16 -1.67 3.02 -0.10
N ALA A 17 -2.35 4.17 0.01
CA ALA A 17 -3.23 4.49 1.13
C ALA A 17 -4.41 3.51 1.26
N ILE A 18 -5.06 3.16 0.13
CA ILE A 18 -6.10 2.11 0.10
C ILE A 18 -5.51 0.75 0.51
N GLY A 19 -4.29 0.44 0.06
CA GLY A 19 -3.55 -0.74 0.51
C GLY A 19 -3.39 -0.75 2.03
N ILE A 20 -2.83 0.30 2.63
CA ILE A 20 -2.69 0.41 4.10
C ILE A 20 -4.02 0.12 4.80
N SER A 21 -5.12 0.65 4.26
CA SER A 21 -6.44 0.45 4.83
C SER A 21 -6.93 -0.99 4.80
N ILE A 22 -6.80 -1.66 3.66
CA ILE A 22 -7.25 -3.04 3.49
C ILE A 22 -6.60 -3.98 4.51
N TRP A 23 -5.36 -3.68 4.93
CA TRP A 23 -4.64 -4.44 5.93
C TRP A 23 -4.76 -3.89 7.36
N ASN A 24 -5.72 -2.98 7.61
CA ASN A 24 -5.97 -2.35 8.91
C ASN A 24 -4.67 -1.75 9.51
N GLY A 25 -3.94 -1.02 8.67
CA GLY A 25 -2.68 -0.38 9.02
C GLY A 25 -2.78 1.13 9.17
N GLU A 26 -3.99 1.70 9.14
CA GLU A 26 -4.18 3.14 9.14
C GLU A 26 -3.56 3.76 10.38
N ASP A 27 -3.71 3.17 11.57
CA ASP A 27 -3.12 3.70 12.80
C ASP A 27 -1.57 3.74 12.81
N LEU A 28 -0.94 3.06 11.85
CA LEU A 28 0.50 3.12 11.64
C LEU A 28 0.90 4.25 10.69
N LEU A 29 -0.04 4.82 9.93
CA LEU A 29 0.22 5.93 9.02
C LEU A 29 0.41 7.23 9.82
N TYR A 30 1.50 7.95 9.53
CA TYR A 30 1.74 9.27 10.11
C TYR A 30 1.32 10.38 9.15
N GLN A 31 1.86 10.37 7.94
CA GLN A 31 1.56 11.37 6.90
C GLN A 31 1.87 10.85 5.50
N ILE A 32 1.31 11.53 4.51
CA ILE A 32 1.65 11.43 3.10
C ILE A 32 2.21 12.78 2.65
N ASP A 33 3.33 12.78 1.92
CA ASP A 33 3.93 13.98 1.31
C ASP A 33 4.46 13.64 -0.09
N ILE A 34 3.86 14.19 -1.15
CA ILE A 34 4.26 13.88 -2.53
C ILE A 34 5.59 14.55 -2.95
N ASP A 35 6.08 15.48 -2.13
CA ASP A 35 7.29 16.26 -2.35
C ASP A 35 8.52 15.73 -1.60
N ASP A 36 8.35 14.74 -0.72
CA ASP A 36 9.46 14.10 0.00
C ASP A 36 10.11 12.99 -0.84
N ASP A 37 10.86 13.40 -1.85
CA ASP A 37 11.61 12.47 -2.72
C ASP A 37 12.78 11.80 -1.97
N GLU A 38 13.21 12.30 -0.80
CA GLU A 38 14.36 11.81 -0.03
C GLU A 38 13.99 10.66 0.92
N HIS A 39 12.88 10.79 1.65
CA HIS A 39 12.42 9.80 2.65
C HIS A 39 11.26 8.93 2.16
N GLY A 40 10.78 9.20 0.94
CA GLY A 40 9.63 8.54 0.34
C GLY A 40 8.31 9.20 0.71
N TYR A 41 7.27 8.91 -0.06
CA TYR A 41 6.03 9.68 -0.02
C TYR A 41 5.08 9.35 1.14
N ILE A 42 5.37 8.29 1.90
CA ILE A 42 4.54 7.79 2.99
C ILE A 42 5.45 7.61 4.20
N SER A 43 5.11 8.30 5.29
CA SER A 43 5.79 8.11 6.58
C SER A 43 4.87 7.34 7.53
N PHE A 44 5.45 6.38 8.24
CA PHE A 44 4.76 5.62 9.28
C PHE A 44 5.17 6.11 10.68
N THR A 45 4.37 5.77 11.68
CA THR A 45 4.73 5.93 13.09
C THR A 45 5.91 5.02 13.45
N PRO A 46 6.66 5.30 14.54
CA PRO A 46 7.77 4.45 14.98
C PRO A 46 7.40 2.97 15.20
N ASP A 47 6.15 2.71 15.59
CA ASP A 47 5.64 1.36 15.85
C ASP A 47 5.68 0.46 14.60
N TYR A 48 5.62 1.05 13.41
CA TYR A 48 5.79 0.32 12.16
C TYR A 48 7.21 -0.24 11.99
N TYR A 49 8.22 0.57 12.35
CA TYR A 49 9.63 0.24 12.17
C TYR A 49 10.22 -0.55 13.35
N PHE A 50 9.54 -0.56 14.49
CA PHE A 50 10.06 -1.14 15.74
C PHE A 50 9.17 -2.26 16.27
N SER A 51 9.60 -3.52 16.08
CA SER A 51 8.97 -4.71 16.68
C SER A 51 9.74 -5.28 17.88
N GLY A 52 10.73 -4.54 18.39
CA GLY A 52 11.75 -5.01 19.35
C GLY A 52 11.45 -4.74 20.83
N ASN A 53 10.19 -4.82 21.28
CA ASN A 53 9.89 -4.71 22.71
C ASN A 53 10.30 -6.02 23.44
N PRO A 54 11.26 -5.99 24.39
CA PRO A 54 11.68 -7.18 25.12
C PRO A 54 10.58 -7.85 25.95
N ALA A 55 9.48 -7.13 26.21
CA ALA A 55 8.30 -7.65 26.90
C ALA A 55 7.36 -8.46 25.99
N VAL A 56 7.55 -8.42 24.68
CA VAL A 56 6.73 -9.14 23.69
C VAL A 56 7.41 -10.46 23.33
N SER A 57 6.62 -11.52 23.16
CA SER A 57 7.18 -12.82 22.82
C SER A 57 7.75 -12.82 21.38
N PRO A 58 8.78 -13.65 21.09
CA PRO A 58 9.30 -13.78 19.73
C PRO A 58 8.23 -14.12 18.67
N VAL A 59 7.20 -14.88 19.06
CA VAL A 59 6.10 -15.27 18.17
C VAL A 59 5.22 -14.05 17.83
N GLU A 60 4.89 -13.23 18.80
CA GLU A 60 4.11 -12.00 18.58
C GLU A 60 4.89 -10.99 17.74
N SER A 61 6.19 -10.81 18.00
CA SER A 61 7.06 -9.96 17.18
C SER A 61 7.15 -10.46 15.73
N TRP A 62 7.20 -11.78 15.51
CA TRP A 62 7.17 -12.37 14.18
C TRP A 62 5.83 -12.13 13.48
N HIS A 63 4.69 -12.33 14.16
CA HIS A 63 3.38 -12.03 13.57
C HIS A 63 3.22 -10.55 13.20
N ALA A 64 3.72 -9.62 14.01
CA ALA A 64 3.72 -8.20 13.67
C ALA A 64 4.54 -7.92 12.41
N THR A 65 5.73 -8.52 12.33
CA THR A 65 6.61 -8.42 11.16
C THR A 65 5.95 -8.96 9.89
N LEU A 66 5.30 -10.13 10.00
CA LEU A 66 4.54 -10.73 8.90
C LEU A 66 3.37 -9.84 8.45
N LYS A 67 2.64 -9.23 9.40
CA LYS A 67 1.56 -8.28 9.09
C LYS A 67 2.08 -7.05 8.34
N HIS A 68 3.19 -6.46 8.77
CA HIS A 68 3.80 -5.30 8.11
C HIS A 68 4.29 -5.65 6.70
N TYR A 69 4.86 -6.85 6.52
CA TYR A 69 5.23 -7.37 5.22
C TYR A 69 4.02 -7.53 4.28
N GLN A 70 2.93 -8.16 4.74
CA GLN A 70 1.69 -8.30 3.97
C GLN A 70 1.10 -6.93 3.58
N MET A 71 1.09 -5.97 4.49
CA MET A 71 0.65 -4.61 4.20
C MET A 71 1.52 -3.96 3.11
N THR A 72 2.85 -4.10 3.20
CA THR A 72 3.79 -3.57 2.18
C THR A 72 3.52 -4.17 0.80
N VAL A 73 3.30 -5.48 0.73
CA VAL A 73 2.93 -6.19 -0.51
C VAL A 73 1.60 -5.63 -1.06
N GLY A 74 0.62 -5.46 -0.18
CA GLY A 74 -0.67 -4.86 -0.48
C GLY A 74 -0.55 -3.45 -1.07
N MET A 75 0.28 -2.60 -0.47
CA MET A 75 0.57 -1.25 -0.95
C MET A 75 1.18 -1.25 -2.35
N LEU A 76 2.16 -2.12 -2.62
CA LEU A 76 2.81 -2.20 -3.94
C LEU A 76 1.85 -2.63 -5.05
N ILE A 77 0.99 -3.60 -4.75
CA ILE A 77 -0.01 -4.09 -5.70
C ILE A 77 -1.12 -3.05 -5.90
N ALA A 78 -1.57 -2.40 -4.82
CA ALA A 78 -2.59 -1.36 -4.90
C ALA A 78 -2.07 -0.11 -5.65
N ASN A 79 -0.78 0.24 -5.47
CA ASN A 79 -0.09 1.25 -6.29
C ASN A 79 -0.18 0.90 -7.78
N LEU A 80 0.13 -0.34 -8.16
CA LEU A 80 0.04 -0.81 -9.54
C LEU A 80 -1.39 -0.69 -10.09
N PHE A 81 -2.40 -1.15 -9.36
CA PHE A 81 -3.79 -1.08 -9.84
C PHE A 81 -4.28 0.37 -9.97
N CYS A 82 -4.01 1.19 -8.96
CA CYS A 82 -4.52 2.56 -8.92
C CYS A 82 -3.95 3.43 -10.05
N ARG A 83 -2.66 3.27 -10.37
CA ARG A 83 -1.99 3.95 -11.51
C ARG A 83 -2.60 3.63 -12.86
N ASN A 84 -3.31 2.51 -12.96
CA ASN A 84 -3.96 2.08 -14.20
C ASN A 84 -5.44 2.47 -14.29
N LEU A 85 -6.00 3.13 -13.27
CA LEU A 85 -7.38 3.60 -13.30
C LEU A 85 -7.67 4.69 -14.34
N PRO A 86 -6.81 5.71 -14.54
CA PRO A 86 -7.06 6.76 -15.55
C PRO A 86 -7.01 6.22 -16.99
N ALA A 87 -6.34 5.09 -17.20
CA ALA A 87 -6.12 4.52 -18.51
C ALA A 87 -7.31 3.66 -18.93
N GLY A 88 -8.11 4.13 -19.89
CA GLY A 88 -9.14 3.34 -20.58
C GLY A 88 -8.59 2.23 -21.50
N LYS A 89 -7.36 1.76 -21.29
CA LYS A 89 -6.71 0.69 -22.06
C LYS A 89 -6.65 -0.59 -21.24
N PRO A 90 -6.70 -1.77 -21.87
CA PRO A 90 -6.49 -3.03 -21.16
C PRO A 90 -5.07 -3.07 -20.62
N THR A 91 -4.91 -2.87 -19.31
CA THR A 91 -3.61 -2.96 -18.66
C THR A 91 -3.17 -4.42 -18.59
N GLN A 92 -2.00 -4.70 -19.18
CA GLN A 92 -1.34 -5.98 -19.01
C GLN A 92 -0.40 -5.91 -17.79
N TYR A 93 -0.82 -6.55 -16.69
CA TYR A 93 -0.06 -6.54 -15.44
C TYR A 93 1.10 -7.55 -15.39
N ALA A 94 1.30 -8.37 -16.42
CA ALA A 94 2.19 -9.54 -16.34
C ALA A 94 3.63 -9.18 -15.92
N ASP A 95 4.24 -8.20 -16.59
CA ASP A 95 5.61 -7.78 -16.30
C ASP A 95 5.71 -7.07 -14.95
N ALA A 96 4.76 -6.19 -14.64
CA ALA A 96 4.70 -5.50 -13.36
C ALA A 96 4.50 -6.47 -12.19
N LYS A 97 3.60 -7.45 -12.34
CA LYS A 97 3.35 -8.51 -11.35
C LYS A 97 4.61 -9.32 -11.10
N LYS A 98 5.34 -9.70 -12.16
CA LYS A 98 6.62 -10.42 -12.02
C LYS A 98 7.68 -9.57 -11.31
N ALA A 99 7.76 -8.29 -11.63
CA ALA A 99 8.70 -7.37 -10.99
C ALA A 99 8.39 -7.19 -9.49
N ILE A 100 7.12 -6.96 -9.11
CA ILE A 100 6.71 -6.87 -7.70
C ILE A 100 7.01 -8.20 -7.00
N PHE A 101 6.64 -9.33 -7.59
CA PHE A 101 6.88 -10.65 -6.99
C PHE A 101 8.35 -10.87 -6.66
N SER A 102 9.27 -10.54 -7.57
CA SER A 102 10.70 -10.66 -7.33
C SER A 102 11.16 -9.83 -6.13
N THR A 103 10.68 -8.58 -6.01
CA THR A 103 11.06 -7.70 -4.90
C THR A 103 10.52 -8.20 -3.56
N VAL A 104 9.25 -8.63 -3.53
CA VAL A 104 8.64 -9.09 -2.26
C VAL A 104 9.15 -10.46 -1.85
N ALA A 105 9.55 -11.33 -2.79
CA ALA A 105 10.11 -12.63 -2.47
C ALA A 105 11.44 -12.52 -1.74
N ASP A 106 12.32 -11.63 -2.18
CA ASP A 106 13.59 -11.38 -1.48
C ASP A 106 13.36 -10.81 -0.07
N GLU A 107 12.35 -9.96 0.09
CA GLU A 107 11.99 -9.38 1.39
C GLU A 107 11.35 -10.41 2.34
N GLY A 108 10.42 -11.22 1.85
CA GLY A 108 9.75 -12.27 2.63
C GLY A 108 10.74 -13.31 3.20
N LYS A 109 11.76 -13.69 2.41
CA LYS A 109 12.83 -14.58 2.86
C LYS A 109 13.70 -13.94 3.95
N ARG A 110 14.12 -12.69 3.74
CA ARG A 110 15.05 -12.01 4.66
C ARG A 110 14.39 -11.63 5.98
N THR A 111 13.16 -11.12 5.92
CA THR A 111 12.52 -10.46 7.06
C THR A 111 11.55 -11.39 7.78
N CYS A 112 10.83 -12.24 7.05
CA CYS A 112 9.83 -13.14 7.63
C CYS A 112 10.29 -14.60 7.69
N GLN A 113 11.43 -14.95 7.06
CA GLN A 113 11.96 -16.32 6.95
C GLN A 113 10.99 -17.30 6.29
N LEU A 114 10.13 -16.79 5.39
CA LEU A 114 9.18 -17.60 4.63
C LEU A 114 9.88 -18.39 3.53
N ASP A 115 9.31 -19.53 3.17
CA ASP A 115 9.73 -20.29 2.00
C ASP A 115 9.11 -19.74 0.68
N ASP A 116 9.56 -20.30 -0.45
CA ASP A 116 9.12 -19.87 -1.78
C ASP A 116 7.63 -20.11 -2.05
N ASP A 117 7.05 -21.16 -1.47
CA ASP A 117 5.65 -21.53 -1.69
C ASP A 117 4.72 -20.66 -0.83
N GLU A 118 5.10 -20.38 0.41
CA GLU A 118 4.40 -19.45 1.31
C GLU A 118 4.35 -18.04 0.72
N ILE A 119 5.50 -17.53 0.23
CA ILE A 119 5.58 -16.23 -0.42
C ILE A 119 4.71 -16.18 -1.67
N ARG A 120 4.75 -17.24 -2.50
CA ARG A 120 3.96 -17.32 -3.73
C ARG A 120 2.46 -17.35 -3.44
N SER A 121 2.01 -18.15 -2.48
CA SER A 121 0.60 -18.23 -2.11
C SER A 121 0.09 -16.89 -1.61
N MET A 122 0.79 -16.29 -0.64
CA MET A 122 0.42 -15.00 -0.06
C MET A 122 0.36 -13.90 -1.13
N PHE A 123 1.36 -13.83 -2.01
CA PHE A 123 1.38 -12.84 -3.09
C PHE A 123 0.22 -13.02 -4.06
N GLN A 124 -0.06 -14.27 -4.45
CA GLN A 124 -1.12 -14.60 -5.40
C GLN A 124 -2.51 -14.32 -4.82
N GLU A 125 -2.74 -14.65 -3.56
CA GLU A 125 -3.95 -14.33 -2.81
C GLU A 125 -4.16 -12.81 -2.71
N THR A 126 -3.11 -12.10 -2.29
CA THR A 126 -3.12 -10.63 -2.17
C THR A 126 -3.41 -9.96 -3.50
N PHE A 127 -2.76 -10.41 -4.57
CA PHE A 127 -2.96 -9.86 -5.92
C PHE A 127 -4.38 -10.08 -6.41
N ASN A 128 -4.90 -11.30 -6.28
CA ASN A 128 -6.26 -11.64 -6.69
C ASN A 128 -7.32 -10.86 -5.91
N TYR A 129 -7.12 -10.72 -4.60
CA TYR A 129 -8.02 -9.94 -3.76
C TYR A 129 -8.04 -8.47 -4.18
N LEU A 130 -6.87 -7.84 -4.34
CA LEU A 130 -6.79 -6.45 -4.77
C LEU A 130 -7.33 -6.24 -6.18
N GLU A 131 -7.13 -7.19 -7.08
CA GLU A 131 -7.73 -7.14 -8.41
C GLU A 131 -9.28 -7.06 -8.33
N GLN A 132 -9.90 -7.83 -7.42
CA GLN A 132 -11.34 -7.76 -7.19
C GLN A 132 -11.76 -6.44 -6.54
N VAL A 133 -11.00 -5.96 -5.56
CA VAL A 133 -11.26 -4.68 -4.88
C VAL A 133 -11.25 -3.52 -5.88
N PHE A 134 -10.23 -3.42 -6.73
CA PHE A 134 -10.11 -2.35 -7.71
C PHE A 134 -11.05 -2.48 -8.92
N ARG A 135 -11.74 -3.62 -9.10
CA ARG A 135 -12.87 -3.73 -10.04
C ARG A 135 -14.13 -3.03 -9.51
N ASN A 136 -14.25 -2.84 -8.20
CA ASN A 136 -15.41 -2.17 -7.59
C ASN A 136 -15.45 -0.68 -7.98
N PRO A 137 -16.53 -0.19 -8.64
CA PRO A 137 -16.66 1.21 -9.02
C PRO A 137 -16.53 2.19 -7.85
N SER A 138 -17.03 1.85 -6.66
CA SER A 138 -16.94 2.71 -5.47
C SER A 138 -15.50 2.91 -5.01
N VAL A 139 -14.70 1.84 -5.04
CA VAL A 139 -13.27 1.92 -4.70
C VAL A 139 -12.51 2.76 -5.73
N ARG A 140 -12.83 2.60 -7.02
CA ARG A 140 -12.23 3.43 -8.08
C ARG A 140 -12.58 4.90 -7.94
N LYS A 141 -13.80 5.20 -7.50
CA LYS A 141 -14.24 6.57 -7.20
C LYS A 141 -13.45 7.16 -6.02
N ILE A 142 -13.35 6.43 -4.91
CA ILE A 142 -12.54 6.84 -3.75
C ILE A 142 -11.09 7.10 -4.16
N ALA A 143 -10.50 6.17 -4.92
CA ALA A 143 -9.13 6.31 -5.43
C ALA A 143 -8.93 7.57 -6.28
N HIS A 144 -9.90 7.88 -7.16
CA HIS A 144 -9.88 9.07 -7.98
C HIS A 144 -9.99 10.35 -7.14
N GLU A 145 -10.98 10.43 -6.24
CA GLU A 145 -11.19 11.59 -5.36
C GLU A 145 -9.99 11.84 -4.45
N PHE A 146 -9.42 10.76 -3.90
CA PHE A 146 -8.18 10.81 -3.11
C PHE A 146 -7.02 11.38 -3.94
N ALA A 147 -6.79 10.85 -5.14
CA ALA A 147 -5.68 11.28 -5.99
C ALA A 147 -5.81 12.76 -6.40
N GLN A 148 -7.02 13.23 -6.71
CA GLN A 148 -7.27 14.65 -7.00
C GLN A 148 -6.99 15.51 -5.77
N HIS A 149 -7.51 15.14 -4.61
CA HIS A 149 -7.30 15.89 -3.38
C HIS A 149 -5.81 15.94 -2.98
N LEU A 150 -5.10 14.81 -3.10
CA LEU A 150 -3.67 14.73 -2.82
C LEU A 150 -2.85 15.64 -3.75
N LYS A 151 -3.24 15.73 -5.02
CA LYS A 151 -2.56 16.59 -6.00
C LYS A 151 -2.64 18.06 -5.60
N ASP A 152 -3.79 18.50 -5.09
CA ASP A 152 -4.03 19.88 -4.68
C ASP A 152 -3.38 20.19 -3.31
N SER A 153 -3.60 19.32 -2.32
CA SER A 153 -3.11 19.51 -0.95
C SER A 153 -1.61 19.24 -0.78
N ARG A 154 -1.04 18.39 -1.65
CA ARG A 154 0.37 17.90 -1.67
C ARG A 154 0.78 17.05 -0.47
N ARG A 155 0.20 17.34 0.69
CA ARG A 155 0.42 16.65 1.97
C ARG A 155 -0.92 16.27 2.59
N LEU A 156 -0.96 15.11 3.22
CA LEU A 156 -2.11 14.65 3.99
C LEU A 156 -1.66 14.08 5.33
N SER A 157 -2.30 14.52 6.39
CA SER A 157 -2.22 13.88 7.69
C SER A 157 -2.96 12.53 7.67
N HIS A 158 -2.63 11.66 8.62
CA HIS A 158 -3.39 10.44 8.88
C HIS A 158 -4.92 10.67 8.98
N TYR A 159 -5.33 11.76 9.63
CA TYR A 159 -6.74 12.09 9.79
C TYR A 159 -7.43 12.34 8.44
N GLU A 160 -6.82 13.17 7.58
CA GLU A 160 -7.35 13.46 6.23
C GLU A 160 -7.39 12.20 5.37
N VAL A 161 -6.39 11.31 5.50
CA VAL A 161 -6.40 10.01 4.81
C VAL A 161 -7.61 9.18 5.24
N LYS A 162 -7.89 9.06 6.55
CA LYS A 162 -9.07 8.33 7.05
C LYS A 162 -10.38 8.93 6.56
N GLN A 163 -10.48 10.26 6.49
CA GLN A 163 -11.67 10.94 5.96
C GLN A 163 -11.88 10.63 4.47
N LEU A 164 -10.83 10.76 3.65
CA LEU A 164 -10.90 10.50 2.20
C LEU A 164 -11.23 9.04 1.87
N LEU A 165 -10.84 8.11 2.74
CA LEU A 165 -11.18 6.70 2.62
C LEU A 165 -12.58 6.35 3.16
N GLY A 166 -13.32 7.34 3.68
CA GLY A 166 -14.69 7.16 4.21
C GLY A 166 -14.75 6.44 5.56
N MET A 167 -13.67 6.45 6.32
CA MET A 167 -13.60 5.78 7.64
C MET A 167 -14.11 6.64 8.79
N ILE A 168 -14.13 7.96 8.58
CA ILE A 168 -14.63 8.95 9.52
C ILE A 168 -15.60 9.82 8.74
N SER A 169 -16.81 10.02 9.27
CA SER A 169 -17.79 10.95 8.70
C SER A 169 -17.47 12.37 9.16
N GLU A 170 -17.79 13.37 8.34
CA GLU A 170 -17.86 14.76 8.82
C GLU A 170 -19.03 14.87 9.81
N ASP A 171 -18.76 15.30 11.04
CA ASP A 171 -19.78 15.66 12.04
C ASP A 171 -20.54 16.94 11.62
#